data_AF-A0A6J8BZT0-F1
#
_entry.id   AF-A0A6J8BZT0-F1
#
_cell.length_a   1.000
_cell.length_b   1.000
_cell.length_c   1.000
_cell.angle_alpha   90.00
_cell.angle_beta   90.00
_cell.angle_gamma   90.00
#
_symmetry.space_group_name_H-M   'P 1'
#
loop_
_entity.id
_entity.type
_entity.pdbx_description
1 polymer ?
#
loop_
_entity_poly.entity_id
_entity_poly.type
_entity_poly.pdbx_seq_one_letter_code
_entity_poly.pdbx_strand_id
1 'polypeptide(L)'
;MLDALSEETKRLAYNFWMKPGISRPTGNKADVKRERIGPKTYSSHQVYLLEKTQTEVYIDFTAEYQCIKISQRSFENCKPYFIRKVRPKDRQTCCCRYHVETTRAFKCCMNFRKKILNENDAYDENNVHVYDYISDIVDVTLCNIEDNVHKMSCLKRDCGECGIKKLELLSEETDNLDTAQIVRWERFQKVDIKVKGNKTIKKLVLVKKEPKL
;
A
#
# COMPACT_ATOMS: atom_id res chain seq x y z
N MET A 1 21.59 9.26 39.99
CA MET A 1 22.05 7.93 39.52
C MET A 1 21.08 7.47 38.45
N LEU A 2 21.52 7.37 37.19
CA LEU A 2 20.73 6.72 36.15
C LEU A 2 20.84 5.23 36.42
N ASP A 3 19.74 4.59 36.84
CA ASP A 3 19.64 3.13 36.87
C ASP A 3 19.85 2.65 35.42
N ALA A 4 21.08 2.24 35.13
CA ALA A 4 21.45 1.72 33.85
C ALA A 4 20.68 0.42 33.65
N LEU A 5 19.77 0.40 32.67
CA LEU A 5 19.10 -0.83 32.25
C LEU A 5 20.15 -1.91 32.00
N SER A 6 19.91 -3.12 32.51
CA SER A 6 20.79 -4.24 32.23
C SER A 6 20.85 -4.51 30.72
N GLU A 7 22.01 -4.96 30.23
CA GLU A 7 22.18 -5.30 28.82
C GLU A 7 21.19 -6.38 28.36
N GLU A 8 20.83 -7.30 29.26
CA GLU A 8 19.77 -8.29 29.03
C GLU A 8 18.41 -7.63 28.79
N THR A 9 18.03 -6.66 29.64
CA THR A 9 16.79 -5.91 29.49
C THR A 9 16.76 -5.12 28.19
N LYS A 10 17.87 -4.47 27.83
CA LYS A 10 17.98 -3.74 26.56
C LYS A 10 17.84 -4.68 25.37
N ARG A 11 18.47 -5.85 25.41
CA ARG A 11 18.39 -6.85 24.33
C ARG A 11 17.00 -7.45 24.21
N LEU A 12 16.32 -7.71 25.34
CA LEU A 12 14.92 -8.15 25.36
C LEU A 12 14.01 -7.10 24.74
N ALA A 13 14.11 -5.84 25.16
CA ALA A 13 13.36 -4.74 24.58
C ALA A 13 13.64 -4.59 23.08
N TYR A 14 14.91 -4.62 22.66
CA TYR A 14 15.33 -4.54 21.27
C TYR A 14 14.70 -5.65 20.42
N ASN A 15 14.72 -6.89 20.90
CA ASN A 15 14.13 -8.05 20.22
C ASN A 15 12.60 -7.99 20.18
N PHE A 16 11.97 -7.48 21.24
CA PHE A 16 10.53 -7.35 21.32
C PHE A 16 9.96 -6.48 20.21
N TRP A 17 10.67 -5.41 19.84
CA TRP A 17 10.27 -4.57 18.71
C TRP A 17 10.15 -5.30 17.38
N MET A 18 10.88 -6.42 17.18
CA MET A 18 10.86 -7.24 15.97
C MET A 18 9.85 -8.40 16.02
N LYS A 19 9.12 -8.54 17.14
CA LYS A 19 8.19 -9.64 17.35
C LYS A 19 7.03 -9.58 16.34
N PRO A 20 6.56 -10.73 15.81
CA PRO A 20 5.34 -10.77 14.98
C PRO A 20 4.15 -10.15 15.73
N GLY A 21 3.35 -9.33 15.05
CA GLY A 21 2.26 -8.57 15.65
C GLY A 21 2.67 -7.24 16.30
N ILE A 22 3.98 -6.98 16.43
CA ILE A 22 4.54 -5.67 16.84
C ILE A 22 5.09 -4.93 15.61
N SER A 23 5.93 -5.61 14.82
CA SER A 23 6.40 -5.08 13.55
C SER A 23 6.55 -6.17 12.50
N ARG A 24 6.53 -5.76 11.23
CA ARG A 24 6.69 -6.65 10.07
C ARG A 24 7.76 -6.15 9.11
N PRO A 25 8.53 -7.05 8.46
CA PRO A 25 9.50 -6.65 7.44
C PRO A 25 8.80 -6.13 6.18
N THR A 26 9.41 -5.16 5.49
CA THR A 26 8.95 -4.66 4.19
C THR A 26 9.31 -5.63 3.06
N GLY A 27 8.35 -6.02 2.22
CA GLY A 27 8.61 -7.00 1.14
C GLY A 27 9.51 -6.53 -0.01
N ASN A 28 9.88 -5.24 -0.06
CA ASN A 28 10.70 -4.68 -1.14
C ASN A 28 12.20 -4.66 -0.76
N LYS A 29 13.06 -5.20 -1.63
CA LYS A 29 14.53 -5.17 -1.47
C LYS A 29 15.11 -3.75 -1.52
N ALA A 30 14.39 -2.78 -2.06
CA ALA A 30 14.78 -1.36 -2.03
C ALA A 30 14.62 -0.72 -0.64
N ASP A 31 13.87 -1.35 0.27
CA ASP A 31 13.63 -0.85 1.62
C ASP A 31 14.67 -1.43 2.60
N VAL A 32 15.95 -1.16 2.35
CA VAL A 32 17.06 -1.51 3.26
C VAL A 32 17.60 -0.23 3.89
N LYS A 33 17.62 -0.17 5.23
CA LYS A 33 18.20 0.95 5.96
C LYS A 33 19.63 0.62 6.36
N ARG A 34 20.52 1.59 6.17
CA ARG A 34 21.94 1.48 6.51
C ARG A 34 22.26 2.36 7.70
N GLU A 35 23.01 1.83 8.65
CA GLU A 35 23.58 2.58 9.77
C GLU A 35 25.10 2.43 9.75
N ARG A 36 25.81 3.54 9.93
CA ARG A 36 27.26 3.57 9.94
C ARG A 36 27.76 3.14 11.32
N ILE A 37 28.48 2.03 11.39
CA ILE A 37 29.05 1.49 12.64
C ILE A 37 30.53 1.91 12.78
N GLY A 38 31.16 2.34 11.70
CA GLY A 38 32.55 2.81 11.74
C GLY A 38 32.98 3.55 10.47
N PRO A 39 34.27 3.89 10.33
CA PRO A 39 34.82 4.46 9.11
C PRO A 39 34.55 3.53 7.91
N LYS A 40 33.71 3.97 6.97
CA LYS A 40 33.29 3.21 5.77
C LYS A 40 32.60 1.86 6.03
N THR A 41 32.31 1.49 7.29
CA THR A 41 31.61 0.26 7.66
C THR A 41 30.15 0.54 7.98
N TYR A 42 29.24 -0.19 7.34
CA TYR A 42 27.79 -0.01 7.49
C TYR A 42 27.14 -1.36 7.80
N SER A 43 26.21 -1.36 8.75
CA SER A 43 25.23 -2.44 8.84
C SER A 43 24.02 -2.10 7.96
N SER A 44 23.43 -3.13 7.36
CA SER A 44 22.27 -3.03 6.48
C SER A 44 21.19 -3.95 6.99
N HIS A 45 20.01 -3.40 7.29
CA HIS A 45 18.86 -4.18 7.75
C HIS A 45 17.65 -3.88 6.88
N GLN A 46 16.85 -4.91 6.62
CA GLN A 46 15.53 -4.74 6.04
C GLN A 46 14.70 -3.81 6.93
N VAL A 47 13.96 -2.90 6.32
CA VAL A 47 13.09 -2.01 7.07
C VAL A 47 11.92 -2.80 7.65
N TYR A 48 11.56 -2.47 8.89
CA TYR A 48 10.40 -3.02 9.57
C TYR A 48 9.37 -1.93 9.81
N LEU A 49 8.10 -2.28 9.69
CA LEU A 49 6.95 -1.40 9.89
C LEU A 49 6.23 -1.77 11.16
N LEU A 50 6.01 -0.79 12.04
CA LEU A 50 5.21 -0.97 13.25
C LEU A 50 3.74 -1.22 12.92
N GLU A 51 3.19 -2.32 13.42
CA GLU A 51 1.75 -2.64 13.30
C GLU A 51 0.92 -1.94 14.38
N LYS A 52 1.55 -1.65 15.52
CA LYS A 52 0.97 -0.94 16.67
C LYS A 52 1.64 0.41 16.91
N THR A 53 0.97 1.28 17.67
CA THR A 53 1.59 2.51 18.20
C THR A 53 2.68 2.16 19.21
N GLN A 54 3.68 3.04 19.39
CA GLN A 54 4.78 2.76 20.33
C GLN A 54 4.29 2.57 21.77
N THR A 55 3.20 3.27 22.14
CA THR A 55 2.54 3.12 23.43
C THR A 55 1.89 1.74 23.60
N GLU A 56 1.17 1.26 22.59
CA GLU A 56 0.59 -0.10 22.61
C GLU A 56 1.68 -1.17 22.72
N VAL A 57 2.80 -1.00 22.00
CA VAL A 57 3.93 -1.93 22.10
C VAL A 57 4.55 -1.93 23.51
N TYR A 58 4.64 -0.77 24.15
CA TYR A 58 5.11 -0.67 25.53
C TYR A 58 4.15 -1.36 26.53
N ILE A 59 2.84 -1.19 26.33
CA ILE A 59 1.82 -1.89 27.14
C ILE A 59 1.95 -3.40 26.96
N ASP A 60 2.09 -3.89 25.72
CA ASP A 60 2.31 -5.32 25.46
C ASP A 60 3.60 -5.83 26.12
N PHE A 61 4.68 -5.06 26.05
CA PHE A 61 5.96 -5.43 26.66
C PHE A 61 5.85 -5.58 28.17
N THR A 62 5.21 -4.62 28.84
CA THR A 62 5.04 -4.63 30.30
C THR A 62 4.05 -5.70 30.76
N ALA A 63 3.04 -6.03 29.93
CA ALA A 63 2.12 -7.12 30.17
C ALA A 63 2.79 -8.50 30.05
N GLU A 64 3.70 -8.67 29.08
CA GLU A 64 4.43 -9.92 28.84
C GLU A 64 5.61 -10.10 29.82
N TYR A 65 6.30 -9.02 30.16
CA TYR A 65 7.45 -9.02 31.06
C TYR A 65 7.20 -8.21 32.33
N GLN A 66 6.23 -8.66 33.12
CA GLN A 66 5.79 -7.98 34.35
C GLN A 66 6.91 -7.78 35.39
N CYS A 67 7.94 -8.63 35.35
CA CYS A 67 9.10 -8.56 36.24
C CYS A 67 10.12 -7.48 35.85
N ILE A 68 10.03 -6.93 34.63
CA ILE A 68 10.98 -5.95 34.11
C ILE A 68 10.45 -4.54 34.37
N LYS A 69 11.14 -3.79 35.24
CA LYS A 69 10.85 -2.38 35.50
C LYS A 69 11.60 -1.50 34.50
N ILE A 70 10.91 -1.07 33.45
CA ILE A 70 11.46 -0.15 32.44
C ILE A 70 10.46 0.98 32.18
N SER A 71 10.96 2.23 32.10
CA SER A 71 10.13 3.37 31.71
C SER A 71 9.83 3.32 30.21
N GLN A 72 8.68 3.87 29.79
CA GLN A 72 8.32 3.95 28.37
C GLN A 72 9.43 4.63 27.55
N ARG A 73 9.99 5.74 28.04
CA ARG A 73 11.07 6.47 27.36
C ARG A 73 12.32 5.61 27.17
N SER A 74 12.70 4.85 28.19
CA SER A 74 13.85 3.96 28.11
C SER A 74 13.60 2.79 27.15
N PHE A 75 12.37 2.26 27.13
CA PHE A 75 11.97 1.21 26.19
C PHE A 75 11.97 1.69 24.74
N GLU A 76 11.43 2.88 24.47
CA GLU A 76 11.44 3.51 23.15
C GLU A 76 12.86 3.81 22.64
N ASN A 77 13.80 4.11 23.55
CA ASN A 77 15.22 4.26 23.21
C ASN A 77 15.88 2.94 22.80
N CYS A 78 15.34 1.79 23.21
CA CYS A 78 15.81 0.47 22.76
C CYS A 78 15.27 0.09 21.37
N LYS A 79 14.48 0.95 20.71
CA LYS A 79 13.92 0.67 19.39
C LYS A 79 15.02 0.61 18.31
N PRO A 80 15.13 -0.50 17.55
CA PRO A 80 16.05 -0.61 16.45
C PRO A 80 15.88 0.48 15.39
N TYR A 81 17.00 0.99 14.85
CA TYR A 81 17.00 2.10 13.89
C TYR A 81 16.24 1.80 12.59
N PHE A 82 16.14 0.52 12.19
CA PHE A 82 15.47 0.07 10.97
C PHE A 82 13.96 -0.13 11.13
N ILE A 83 13.42 0.05 12.33
CA ILE A 83 11.98 0.02 12.58
C ILE A 83 11.41 1.43 12.44
N ARG A 84 10.41 1.59 11.57
CA ARG A 84 9.73 2.87 11.34
C ARG A 84 8.23 2.77 11.57
N LYS A 85 7.62 3.92 11.88
CA LYS A 85 6.16 4.05 11.89
C LYS A 85 5.61 3.80 10.48
N VAL A 86 4.44 3.17 10.42
CA VAL A 86 3.65 3.03 9.20
C VAL A 86 3.16 4.41 8.76
N ARG A 87 3.54 4.83 7.54
CA ARG A 87 2.96 6.03 6.90
C ARG A 87 1.60 5.66 6.31
N PRO A 88 0.69 6.62 6.08
CA PRO A 88 -0.59 6.35 5.41
C PRO A 88 -0.44 5.53 4.13
N LYS A 89 0.54 5.86 3.27
CA LYS A 89 0.85 5.09 2.05
C LYS A 89 1.30 3.65 2.26
N ASP A 90 1.90 3.34 3.42
CA ASP A 90 2.30 1.96 3.75
C ASP A 90 1.10 1.13 4.28
N ARG A 91 -0.01 1.80 4.67
CA ARG A 91 -1.31 1.14 4.97
C ARG A 91 -2.07 0.76 3.70
N GLN A 92 -1.79 1.46 2.59
CA GLN A 92 -2.55 1.33 1.34
C GLN A 92 -1.96 0.32 0.35
N THR A 93 -0.78 -0.25 0.60
CA THR A 93 -0.11 -1.15 -0.38
C THR A 93 -0.25 -2.62 0.00
N CYS A 94 -1.14 -3.33 -0.70
CA CYS A 94 -1.23 -4.79 -0.68
C CYS A 94 -0.44 -5.33 -1.88
N CYS A 95 0.51 -6.24 -1.67
CA CYS A 95 1.19 -6.94 -2.79
C CYS A 95 0.32 -8.05 -3.40
N CYS A 96 -0.95 -8.12 -3.03
CA CYS A 96 -1.87 -9.10 -3.59
C CYS A 96 -2.10 -8.84 -5.08
N ARG A 97 -2.30 -9.93 -5.82
CA ARG A 97 -2.62 -9.92 -7.24
C ARG A 97 -3.69 -8.89 -7.60
N TYR A 98 -4.79 -8.87 -6.85
CA TYR A 98 -5.91 -7.95 -7.07
C TYR A 98 -5.47 -6.49 -6.99
N HIS A 99 -4.74 -6.11 -5.94
CA HIS A 99 -4.27 -4.73 -5.79
C HIS A 99 -3.34 -4.31 -6.95
N VAL A 100 -2.45 -5.20 -7.40
CA VAL A 100 -1.56 -4.92 -8.53
C VAL A 100 -2.35 -4.75 -9.83
N GLU A 101 -3.32 -5.63 -10.11
CA GLU A 101 -4.19 -5.53 -11.28
C GLU A 101 -5.02 -4.24 -11.25
N THR A 102 -5.68 -3.94 -10.13
CA THR A 102 -6.47 -2.70 -9.96
C THR A 102 -5.60 -1.45 -10.12
N THR A 103 -4.39 -1.43 -9.54
CA THR A 103 -3.46 -0.30 -9.68
C THR A 103 -3.03 -0.09 -11.13
N ARG A 104 -2.79 -1.17 -11.89
CA ARG A 104 -2.45 -1.04 -13.31
C ARG A 104 -3.63 -0.57 -14.15
N ALA A 105 -4.81 -1.16 -13.93
CA ALA A 105 -6.03 -0.74 -14.63
C ALA A 105 -6.33 0.75 -14.37
N PHE A 106 -6.28 1.18 -13.10
CA PHE A 106 -6.42 2.57 -12.71
C PHE A 106 -5.47 3.50 -13.48
N LYS A 107 -4.18 3.16 -13.53
CA LYS A 107 -3.20 3.95 -14.28
C LYS A 107 -3.49 4.01 -15.77
N CYS A 108 -3.94 2.92 -16.39
CA CYS A 108 -4.35 2.94 -17.79
C CYS A 108 -5.53 3.90 -18.01
N CYS A 109 -6.55 3.87 -17.16
CA CYS A 109 -7.69 4.77 -17.23
C CYS A 109 -7.27 6.25 -17.05
N MET A 110 -6.46 6.56 -16.03
CA MET A 110 -6.03 7.94 -15.78
C MET A 110 -5.09 8.46 -16.88
N ASN A 111 -4.23 7.61 -17.45
CA ASN A 111 -3.40 7.98 -18.60
C ASN A 111 -4.25 8.25 -19.85
N PHE A 112 -5.30 7.46 -20.08
CA PHE A 112 -6.24 7.67 -21.17
C PHE A 112 -6.99 8.99 -20.99
N ARG A 113 -7.54 9.24 -19.79
CA ARG A 113 -8.19 10.50 -19.44
C ARG A 113 -7.26 11.71 -19.65
N LYS A 114 -6.03 11.63 -19.15
CA LYS A 114 -5.01 12.68 -19.33
C LYS A 114 -4.67 12.92 -20.80
N LYS A 115 -4.63 11.86 -21.60
CA LYS A 115 -4.39 11.97 -23.04
C LYS A 115 -5.53 12.74 -23.73
N ILE A 116 -6.79 12.39 -23.44
CA ILE A 116 -7.97 13.10 -23.98
C ILE A 116 -7.91 14.58 -23.63
N LEU A 117 -7.65 14.91 -22.35
CA LEU A 117 -7.58 16.30 -21.90
C LEU A 117 -6.47 17.09 -22.61
N ASN A 118 -5.33 16.46 -22.90
CA ASN A 118 -4.26 17.11 -23.64
C ASN A 118 -4.56 17.28 -25.15
N GLU A 119 -5.45 16.46 -25.72
CA GLU A 119 -5.79 16.46 -27.15
C GLU A 119 -7.02 17.34 -27.45
N ASN A 120 -7.87 17.58 -26.47
CA ASN A 120 -9.13 18.30 -26.61
C ASN A 120 -9.20 19.53 -25.68
N ASP A 121 -8.88 20.70 -26.23
CA ASP A 121 -8.98 22.01 -25.55
C ASP A 121 -10.42 22.39 -25.12
N ALA A 122 -11.42 21.60 -25.54
CA ALA A 122 -12.82 21.79 -25.18
C ALA A 122 -13.12 21.44 -23.71
N TYR A 123 -12.26 20.67 -23.05
CA TYR A 123 -12.42 20.31 -21.65
C TYR A 123 -11.74 21.35 -20.74
N ASP A 124 -12.52 21.92 -19.83
CA ASP A 124 -11.98 22.78 -18.78
C ASP A 124 -11.20 21.94 -17.75
N GLU A 125 -9.89 22.16 -17.67
CA GLU A 125 -9.00 21.51 -16.69
C GLU A 125 -9.47 21.70 -15.24
N ASN A 126 -10.27 22.75 -14.95
CA ASN A 126 -10.80 23.00 -13.61
C ASN A 126 -12.00 22.11 -13.26
N ASN A 127 -12.70 21.55 -14.26
CA ASN A 127 -13.88 20.71 -14.04
C ASN A 127 -13.57 19.23 -14.18
N VAL A 128 -12.58 18.85 -15.00
CA VAL A 128 -12.22 17.43 -15.18
C VAL A 128 -11.03 17.04 -14.31
N HIS A 129 -11.29 16.23 -13.29
CA HIS A 129 -10.23 15.76 -12.41
C HIS A 129 -9.50 14.50 -12.93
N VAL A 130 -8.17 14.50 -12.85
CA VAL A 130 -7.31 13.33 -13.05
C VAL A 130 -6.79 12.89 -11.68
N TYR A 131 -7.20 11.71 -11.24
CA TYR A 131 -6.87 11.19 -9.91
C TYR A 131 -5.47 10.58 -9.89
N ASP A 132 -4.70 10.88 -8.85
CA ASP A 132 -3.36 10.32 -8.65
C ASP A 132 -3.40 8.95 -7.97
N TYR A 133 -4.38 8.72 -7.11
CA TYR A 133 -4.53 7.50 -6.31
C TYR A 133 -5.93 6.87 -6.43
N ILE A 134 -5.99 5.54 -6.28
CA ILE A 134 -7.27 4.80 -6.25
C ILE A 134 -8.16 5.28 -5.11
N SER A 135 -7.57 5.64 -3.96
CA SER A 135 -8.30 6.19 -2.81
C SER A 135 -9.12 7.41 -3.18
N ASP A 136 -8.60 8.26 -4.07
CA ASP A 136 -9.22 9.52 -4.42
C ASP A 136 -10.54 9.25 -5.18
N ILE A 137 -10.53 8.28 -6.11
CA ILE A 137 -11.75 7.81 -6.79
C ILE A 137 -12.72 7.16 -5.80
N VAL A 138 -12.20 6.38 -4.84
CA VAL A 138 -13.05 5.78 -3.81
C VAL A 138 -13.76 6.87 -3.03
N ASP A 139 -13.06 7.90 -2.58
CA ASP A 139 -13.61 8.96 -1.75
C ASP A 139 -14.69 9.78 -2.48
N VAL A 140 -14.44 10.19 -3.73
CA VAL A 140 -15.45 10.94 -4.53
C VAL A 140 -16.67 10.09 -4.88
N THR A 141 -16.52 8.77 -4.94
CA THR A 141 -17.64 7.85 -5.22
C THR A 141 -18.40 7.43 -3.97
N LEU A 142 -17.97 7.81 -2.76
CA LEU A 142 -18.70 7.49 -1.53
C LEU A 142 -19.75 8.57 -1.20
N CYS A 143 -20.62 8.28 -0.24
CA CYS A 143 -21.47 9.32 0.35
C CYS A 143 -20.67 10.18 1.33
N ASN A 144 -21.17 11.39 1.57
CA ASN A 144 -20.60 12.32 2.54
C ASN A 144 -20.43 11.63 3.90
N ILE A 145 -19.39 12.05 4.60
CA ILE A 145 -19.06 11.56 5.93
C ILE A 145 -20.11 12.09 6.91
N GLU A 146 -20.65 11.20 7.74
CA GLU A 146 -21.52 11.53 8.87
C GLU A 146 -20.74 11.18 10.15
N ASP A 147 -20.66 12.08 11.12
CA ASP A 147 -19.92 11.87 12.38
C ASP A 147 -18.45 11.44 12.22
N ASN A 148 -17.73 12.06 11.28
CA ASN A 148 -16.33 11.75 10.94
C ASN A 148 -16.07 10.32 10.42
N VAL A 149 -17.10 9.54 10.11
CA VAL A 149 -16.96 8.19 9.51
C VAL A 149 -17.89 7.98 8.30
N HIS A 150 -17.47 7.15 7.35
CA HIS A 150 -18.37 6.72 6.28
C HIS A 150 -19.31 5.63 6.79
N LYS A 151 -20.58 5.67 6.34
CA LYS A 151 -21.53 4.57 6.57
C LYS A 151 -20.98 3.25 6.04
N MET A 152 -21.15 2.18 6.83
CA MET A 152 -20.67 0.85 6.47
C MET A 152 -21.27 0.34 5.14
N SER A 153 -22.53 0.68 4.85
CA SER A 153 -23.19 0.35 3.58
C SER A 153 -22.51 1.00 2.37
N CYS A 154 -21.92 2.19 2.53
CA CYS A 154 -21.15 2.84 1.45
C CYS A 154 -19.81 2.13 1.23
N LEU A 155 -19.11 1.78 2.31
CA LEU A 155 -17.84 1.06 2.25
C LEU A 155 -17.98 -0.34 1.63
N LYS A 156 -19.12 -1.00 1.89
CA LYS A 156 -19.47 -2.29 1.28
C LYS A 156 -20.04 -2.19 -0.14
N ARG A 157 -20.28 -0.97 -0.64
CA ARG A 157 -20.94 -0.68 -1.93
C ARG A 157 -22.37 -1.22 -2.04
N ASP A 158 -23.06 -1.37 -0.90
CA ASP A 158 -24.48 -1.73 -0.84
C ASP A 158 -25.40 -0.49 -0.91
N CYS A 159 -24.83 0.71 -0.76
CA CYS A 159 -25.58 1.96 -0.83
C CYS A 159 -25.93 2.32 -2.28
N GLY A 160 -27.23 2.39 -2.57
CA GLY A 160 -27.75 2.78 -3.89
C GLY A 160 -27.46 4.23 -4.29
N GLU A 161 -27.02 5.08 -3.36
CA GLU A 161 -26.69 6.50 -3.59
C GLU A 161 -25.21 6.78 -3.87
N CYS A 162 -24.32 5.81 -3.65
CA CYS A 162 -22.89 5.94 -3.91
C CYS A 162 -22.47 5.13 -5.14
N GLY A 163 -21.18 5.15 -5.46
CA GLY A 163 -20.59 4.33 -6.51
C GLY A 163 -20.27 5.12 -7.78
N ILE A 164 -20.17 4.39 -8.89
CA ILE A 164 -19.69 4.90 -10.18
C ILE A 164 -20.57 6.04 -10.70
N LYS A 165 -21.86 6.08 -10.34
CA LYS A 165 -22.78 7.15 -10.73
C LYS A 165 -22.37 8.56 -10.25
N LYS A 166 -21.49 8.64 -9.24
CA LYS A 166 -20.91 9.91 -8.76
C LYS A 166 -19.60 10.27 -9.48
N LEU A 167 -19.01 9.33 -10.21
CA LEU A 167 -17.81 9.58 -10.98
C LEU A 167 -18.21 10.19 -12.32
N GLU A 168 -17.73 11.40 -12.56
CA GLU A 168 -17.89 12.05 -13.86
C GLU A 168 -16.98 11.36 -14.89
N LEU A 169 -17.59 10.79 -15.94
CA LEU A 169 -16.89 10.15 -17.04
C LEU A 169 -16.91 11.06 -18.27
N LEU A 170 -15.81 11.06 -19.01
CA LEU A 170 -15.71 11.74 -20.30
C LEU A 170 -16.49 10.95 -21.37
N SER A 171 -16.93 11.63 -22.42
CA SER A 171 -17.68 10.98 -23.50
C SER A 171 -16.90 9.81 -24.13
N GLU A 172 -15.60 10.00 -24.33
CA GLU A 172 -14.66 9.04 -24.88
C GLU A 172 -14.39 7.84 -23.95
N GLU A 173 -14.63 7.98 -22.65
CA GLU A 173 -14.54 6.88 -21.68
C GLU A 173 -15.78 5.98 -21.71
N THR A 174 -16.88 6.46 -22.28
CA THR A 174 -18.14 5.74 -22.44
C THR A 174 -18.45 5.39 -23.89
N ASP A 175 -17.54 5.71 -24.82
CA ASP A 175 -17.69 5.41 -26.24
C ASP A 175 -17.57 3.91 -26.48
N ASN A 176 -18.63 3.33 -27.06
CA ASN A 176 -18.72 1.91 -27.39
C ASN A 176 -18.84 1.67 -28.90
N LEU A 177 -18.53 2.68 -29.72
CA LEU A 177 -18.51 2.53 -31.18
C LEU A 177 -17.31 1.68 -31.61
N ASP A 178 -17.40 1.03 -32.77
CA ASP A 178 -16.29 0.25 -33.34
C ASP A 178 -15.05 1.12 -33.65
N THR A 179 -15.23 2.43 -33.74
CA THR A 179 -14.18 3.44 -33.92
C THR A 179 -13.59 3.97 -32.61
N ALA A 180 -14.12 3.53 -31.46
CA ALA A 180 -13.69 4.00 -30.15
C ALA A 180 -12.21 3.67 -29.90
N GLN A 181 -11.53 4.53 -29.12
CA GLN A 181 -10.12 4.34 -28.83
C GLN A 181 -9.93 3.15 -27.89
N ILE A 182 -9.15 2.15 -28.34
CA ILE A 182 -8.89 0.94 -27.55
C ILE A 182 -7.88 1.23 -26.43
N VAL A 183 -8.34 1.15 -25.17
CA VAL A 183 -7.46 1.24 -24.00
C VAL A 183 -6.89 -0.13 -23.65
N ARG A 184 -5.59 -0.30 -23.85
CA ARG A 184 -4.86 -1.51 -23.45
C ARG A 184 -4.61 -1.52 -21.95
N TRP A 185 -4.94 -2.63 -21.29
CA TRP A 185 -4.70 -2.83 -19.87
C TRP A 185 -4.02 -4.17 -19.62
N GLU A 186 -3.64 -4.46 -18.38
CA GLU A 186 -2.87 -5.65 -18.03
C GLU A 186 -3.50 -6.40 -16.87
N ARG A 187 -3.54 -7.73 -16.97
CA ARG A 187 -3.98 -8.62 -15.88
C ARG A 187 -3.10 -9.85 -15.77
N PHE A 188 -3.07 -10.49 -14.62
CA PHE A 188 -2.39 -11.78 -14.53
C PHE A 188 -3.22 -12.86 -15.22
N GLN A 189 -2.53 -13.76 -15.92
CA GLN A 189 -3.11 -14.96 -16.50
C GLN A 189 -2.12 -16.12 -16.33
N LYS A 190 -2.65 -17.32 -16.06
CA LYS A 190 -1.85 -18.54 -16.13
C LYS A 190 -1.62 -18.84 -17.60
N VAL A 191 -0.36 -18.84 -18.02
CA VAL A 191 0.04 -19.19 -19.39
C VAL A 191 0.97 -20.40 -19.35
N ASP A 192 0.85 -21.24 -20.37
CA ASP A 192 1.74 -22.37 -20.56
C ASP A 192 3.05 -21.89 -21.20
N ILE A 193 4.15 -22.02 -20.47
CA ILE A 193 5.48 -21.67 -20.96
C ILE A 193 6.20 -22.97 -21.30
N LYS A 194 6.71 -23.06 -22.54
CA LYS A 194 7.58 -24.17 -22.96
C LYS A 194 8.93 -24.04 -22.26
N VAL A 195 9.35 -25.10 -21.59
CA VAL A 195 10.66 -25.23 -20.96
C VAL A 195 11.46 -26.27 -21.75
N LYS A 196 12.80 -26.23 -21.67
CA LYS A 196 13.69 -27.19 -22.35
C LYS A 196 13.18 -28.63 -22.18
N GLY A 197 13.08 -29.36 -23.29
CA GLY A 197 12.64 -30.77 -23.32
C GLY A 197 11.14 -31.00 -23.49
N ASN A 198 10.42 -30.17 -24.26
CA ASN A 198 8.98 -30.30 -24.55
C ASN A 198 8.02 -30.29 -23.33
N LYS A 199 8.50 -29.92 -22.14
CA LYS A 199 7.67 -29.77 -20.95
C LYS A 199 7.03 -28.38 -20.93
N THR A 200 5.75 -28.30 -20.59
CA THR A 200 5.04 -27.04 -20.36
C THR A 200 4.86 -26.81 -18.85
N ILE A 201 5.15 -25.58 -18.40
CA ILE A 201 4.89 -25.15 -17.02
C ILE A 201 3.87 -24.02 -17.06
N LYS A 202 2.82 -24.13 -16.23
CA LYS A 202 1.86 -23.06 -16.00
C LYS A 202 2.49 -21.99 -15.12
N LYS A 203 2.75 -20.82 -15.68
CA LYS A 203 3.25 -19.65 -14.93
C LYS A 203 2.19 -18.58 -14.89
N LEU A 204 2.02 -17.95 -13.73
CA LEU A 204 1.25 -16.72 -13.62
C LEU A 204 2.10 -15.58 -14.17
N VAL A 205 1.66 -14.97 -15.26
CA VAL A 205 2.34 -13.82 -15.87
C VAL A 205 1.34 -12.70 -16.09
N LEU A 206 1.84 -11.48 -16.15
CA LEU A 206 1.05 -10.34 -16.53
C LEU A 206 0.93 -10.30 -18.06
N VAL A 207 -0.29 -10.24 -18.55
CA VAL A 207 -0.61 -10.22 -19.98
C VAL A 207 -1.38 -8.95 -20.33
N LYS A 208 -1.07 -8.38 -21.50
CA LYS A 208 -1.84 -7.27 -22.07
C LYS A 208 -3.21 -7.79 -22.53
N LYS A 209 -4.23 -6.99 -22.30
CA LYS A 209 -5.61 -7.19 -22.71
C LYS A 209 -6.08 -5.96 -23.46
N GLU A 210 -6.78 -6.24 -24.54
CA GLU A 210 -7.64 -5.27 -25.21
C GLU A 210 -9.06 -5.55 -24.70
N PRO A 211 -9.91 -4.52 -24.49
CA PRO A 211 -11.34 -4.74 -24.34
C PRO A 211 -11.80 -5.53 -25.57
N LYS A 212 -12.18 -6.80 -25.35
CA LYS A 212 -12.91 -7.53 -26.39
C LYS A 212 -14.33 -7.00 -26.33
N LEU A 213 -14.82 -6.46 -27.44
CA LEU A 213 -16.25 -6.30 -27.71
C LEU A 213 -16.97 -7.62 -27.40
#